data_AF-A0A502YAG9-F1
#
_entry.id   AF-A0A502YAG9-F1
#
_cell.length_a   1.000
_cell.length_b   1.000
_cell.length_c   1.000
_cell.angle_alpha   90.00
_cell.angle_beta   90.00
_cell.angle_gamma   90.00
#
_symmetry.space_group_name_H-M   'P 1'
#
loop_
_entity.id
_entity.type
_entity.pdbx_description
1 polymer ?
#
loop_
_entity_poly.entity_id
_entity_poly.type
_entity_poly.pdbx_seq_one_letter_code
_entity_poly.pdbx_strand_id
1 'polypeptide(L)'
;MNLPTEFPDFGLTPEQRRHAVRGHYYEWPGMDGERGEIWCYSDRFSYRAGETVTLHVSSTAPSFGMTIVRDGGAETKAFEKSGIASRWQDSPDQCSAEGCGWEASFEFRVENDWPSGAYRVTLTADGRDGKPIRSHHLFIVSPPPGKKPGRVLQVAATGTWLAYNTWGGSNHYQGITGPDRNLYSPIVSTQRPWCRGFVVLPGDAPRVPLEVAVPPKTAPRYPHMEWALATGHSKKYASSGWASYDSHFFRFAERAGYDVDLTSQHDLHFSPEILDGYDCAVFVGHDEYWTWEMRDAVDFYVERGGHAARFAGNFMWQTRLEDEGLRQVCYKYRARAEDPAYRGGDVTRATNSWEAPEIGRPGSATFGLNATRGVYAGWGGCAPRGVRGFPVYRPEHWAFAGTGIYYGDLLGADSHVYGYEVDGLDFEIRGGLPYPTPTSGAPDGLQVLAVGMASQVEESADIPVEDQFLTDEDGRFTAETLFGAASDANLEKVKRGNGMIVNFPRGKGEVFHAGSCEWVAGLLRQDPMVERVTQNVLDRYLGKS
;
A
#
# COMPACT_ATOMS: atom_id res chain seq x y z
N MET A 1 -0.48 26.33 -4.04
CA MET A 1 -1.80 26.84 -3.56
C MET A 1 -1.68 27.26 -2.09
N ASN A 2 -2.43 28.26 -1.58
CA ASN A 2 -2.42 28.54 -0.13
C ASN A 2 -3.23 27.47 0.60
N LEU A 3 -2.57 26.65 1.42
CA LEU A 3 -3.27 25.64 2.21
C LEU A 3 -4.11 26.27 3.33
N PRO A 4 -5.24 25.64 3.69
CA PRO A 4 -6.01 26.05 4.86
C PRO A 4 -5.16 25.94 6.14
N THR A 5 -5.39 26.84 7.09
CA THR A 5 -4.72 26.85 8.40
C THR A 5 -5.50 26.12 9.49
N GLU A 6 -6.74 25.74 9.19
CA GLU A 6 -7.62 24.99 10.09
C GLU A 6 -7.74 23.54 9.60
N PHE A 7 -7.70 22.60 10.54
CA PHE A 7 -8.00 21.21 10.23
C PHE A 7 -9.46 21.04 9.88
N PRO A 8 -9.80 20.12 8.96
CA PRO A 8 -11.18 19.79 8.69
C PRO A 8 -11.87 19.31 9.98
N ASP A 9 -13.13 19.72 10.12
CA ASP A 9 -14.02 19.30 11.19
C ASP A 9 -15.06 18.33 10.64
N PHE A 10 -15.12 17.14 11.24
CA PHE A 10 -16.05 16.08 10.87
C PHE A 10 -17.17 15.93 11.91
N GLY A 11 -17.37 16.93 12.76
CA GLY A 11 -18.42 16.93 13.79
C GLY A 11 -18.09 16.02 14.98
N LEU A 12 -16.80 15.72 15.20
CA LEU A 12 -16.36 14.86 16.29
C LEU A 12 -15.98 15.66 17.53
N THR A 13 -16.40 15.18 18.71
CA THR A 13 -15.92 15.70 19.98
C THR A 13 -14.41 15.43 20.16
N PRO A 14 -13.72 16.15 21.06
CA PRO A 14 -12.32 15.83 21.37
C PRO A 14 -12.08 14.38 21.79
N GLU A 15 -13.02 13.78 22.52
CA GLU A 15 -12.94 12.36 22.92
C GLU A 15 -13.08 11.42 21.73
N GLN A 16 -14.05 11.69 20.83
CA GLN A 16 -14.21 10.90 19.61
C GLN A 16 -12.98 11.02 18.69
N ARG A 17 -12.35 12.20 18.60
CA ARG A 17 -11.09 12.34 17.85
C ARG A 17 -9.96 11.53 18.46
N ARG A 18 -9.83 11.52 19.80
CA ARG A 18 -8.86 10.63 20.47
C ARG A 18 -9.16 9.16 20.20
N HIS A 19 -10.43 8.77 20.23
CA HIS A 19 -10.86 7.40 19.91
C HIS A 19 -10.60 7.04 18.44
N ALA A 20 -10.81 7.96 17.50
CA ALA A 20 -10.51 7.74 16.09
C ALA A 20 -9.04 7.32 15.86
N VAL A 21 -8.14 7.93 16.63
CA VAL A 21 -6.68 7.76 16.50
C VAL A 21 -6.14 6.63 17.36
N ARG A 22 -6.51 6.55 18.63
CA ARG A 22 -5.96 5.57 19.59
C ARG A 22 -6.86 4.35 19.80
N GLY A 23 -8.14 4.45 19.44
CA GLY A 23 -9.09 3.36 19.57
C GLY A 23 -8.87 2.24 18.56
N HIS A 24 -9.45 1.11 18.91
CA HIS A 24 -9.59 -0.05 18.03
C HIS A 24 -11.07 -0.24 17.72
N TYR A 25 -11.47 0.14 16.50
CA TYR A 25 -12.79 -0.11 15.93
C TYR A 25 -12.61 -0.75 14.56
N TYR A 26 -13.55 -1.62 14.21
CA TYR A 26 -13.45 -2.46 13.01
C TYR A 26 -14.83 -2.93 12.55
N GLU A 27 -14.90 -3.33 11.29
CA GLU A 27 -16.09 -3.94 10.72
C GLU A 27 -16.18 -5.44 11.06
N TRP A 28 -17.39 -5.91 11.38
CA TRP A 28 -17.68 -7.32 11.69
C TRP A 28 -19.15 -7.65 11.39
N PRO A 29 -19.51 -8.94 11.20
CA PRO A 29 -20.89 -9.34 10.90
C PRO A 29 -21.86 -9.01 12.04
N GLY A 30 -22.71 -8.01 11.85
CA GLY A 30 -23.78 -7.62 12.77
C GLY A 30 -23.64 -6.18 13.24
N MET A 31 -22.55 -5.51 12.84
CA MET A 31 -22.20 -4.16 13.27
C MET A 31 -23.26 -3.10 12.89
N ASP A 32 -23.97 -3.28 11.78
CA ASP A 32 -24.96 -2.30 11.30
C ASP A 32 -26.37 -2.49 11.93
N GLY A 33 -26.52 -3.48 12.81
CA GLY A 33 -27.68 -3.65 13.69
C GLY A 33 -29.03 -3.71 12.96
N GLU A 34 -29.96 -2.84 13.37
CA GLU A 34 -31.34 -2.84 12.87
C GLU A 34 -31.46 -2.50 11.38
N ARG A 35 -30.51 -1.73 10.82
CA ARG A 35 -30.50 -1.38 9.38
C ARG A 35 -30.34 -2.62 8.51
N GLY A 36 -29.58 -3.60 8.98
CA GLY A 36 -29.12 -4.74 8.20
C GLY A 36 -27.85 -4.45 7.41
N GLU A 37 -27.27 -5.50 6.85
CA GLU A 37 -25.94 -5.47 6.23
C GLU A 37 -25.76 -6.56 5.17
N ILE A 38 -24.73 -6.36 4.36
CA ILE A 38 -24.29 -7.30 3.34
C ILE A 38 -22.77 -7.20 3.22
N TRP A 39 -22.12 -8.36 3.20
CA TRP A 39 -20.68 -8.50 3.13
C TRP A 39 -20.32 -9.61 2.15
N CYS A 40 -19.21 -9.45 1.44
CA CYS A 40 -18.74 -10.47 0.51
C CYS A 40 -17.23 -10.51 0.36
N TYR A 41 -16.74 -11.67 -0.05
CA TYR A 41 -15.39 -11.89 -0.54
C TYR A 41 -15.41 -12.98 -1.63
N SER A 42 -14.31 -13.11 -2.36
CA SER A 42 -14.10 -14.17 -3.34
C SER A 42 -13.02 -15.15 -2.86
N ASP A 43 -13.04 -16.36 -3.40
CA ASP A 43 -12.10 -17.43 -3.05
C ASP A 43 -10.63 -17.06 -3.35
N ARG A 44 -10.39 -16.21 -4.36
CA ARG A 44 -9.06 -15.77 -4.82
C ARG A 44 -9.05 -14.28 -5.13
N PHE A 45 -7.85 -13.70 -5.23
CA PHE A 45 -7.68 -12.30 -5.70
C PHE A 45 -7.73 -12.17 -7.20
N SER A 46 -7.25 -13.18 -7.93
CA SER A 46 -6.99 -13.12 -9.35
C SER A 46 -7.56 -14.34 -10.08
N TYR A 47 -8.03 -14.10 -11.29
CA TYR A 47 -8.67 -15.09 -12.13
C TYR A 47 -8.24 -14.91 -13.58
N ARG A 48 -7.96 -16.01 -14.28
CA ARG A 48 -7.74 -15.99 -15.73
C ARG A 48 -9.07 -16.03 -16.49
N ALA A 49 -9.04 -15.59 -17.74
CA ALA A 49 -10.15 -15.78 -18.67
C ALA A 49 -10.63 -17.24 -18.68
N GLY A 50 -11.94 -17.43 -18.51
CA GLY A 50 -12.57 -18.74 -18.43
C GLY A 50 -12.53 -19.41 -17.05
N GLU A 51 -11.88 -18.83 -16.05
CA GLU A 51 -11.97 -19.34 -14.68
C GLU A 51 -13.27 -18.92 -14.00
N THR A 52 -13.68 -19.68 -13.00
CA THR A 52 -14.85 -19.38 -12.18
C THR A 52 -14.44 -18.54 -10.97
N VAL A 53 -15.18 -17.46 -10.74
CA VAL A 53 -15.16 -16.69 -9.49
C VAL A 53 -16.25 -17.23 -8.58
N THR A 54 -15.86 -17.63 -7.37
CA THR A 54 -16.81 -18.07 -6.34
C THR A 54 -16.94 -16.97 -5.28
N LEU A 55 -18.16 -16.44 -5.12
CA LEU A 55 -18.47 -15.42 -4.14
C LEU A 55 -19.11 -16.02 -2.90
N HIS A 56 -18.61 -15.59 -1.75
CA HIS A 56 -19.12 -15.92 -0.43
C HIS A 56 -19.80 -14.69 0.14
N VAL A 57 -21.10 -14.78 0.42
CA VAL A 57 -21.92 -13.62 0.83
C VAL A 57 -22.65 -13.95 2.13
N SER A 58 -22.57 -13.03 3.09
CA SER A 58 -23.43 -13.02 4.27
C SER A 58 -24.26 -11.76 4.25
N SER A 59 -25.58 -11.90 4.41
CA SER A 59 -26.49 -10.75 4.43
C SER A 59 -27.68 -10.98 5.33
N THR A 60 -28.18 -9.89 5.92
CA THR A 60 -29.48 -9.88 6.60
C THR A 60 -30.66 -9.87 5.64
N ALA A 61 -30.45 -9.54 4.36
CA ALA A 61 -31.47 -9.55 3.33
C ALA A 61 -31.54 -10.95 2.67
N PRO A 62 -32.74 -11.42 2.26
CA PRO A 62 -32.92 -12.74 1.64
C PRO A 62 -32.43 -12.79 0.19
N SER A 63 -32.22 -11.63 -0.44
CA SER A 63 -31.68 -11.54 -1.78
C SER A 63 -30.96 -10.22 -2.02
N PHE A 64 -30.05 -10.21 -3.00
CA PHE A 64 -29.31 -9.03 -3.43
C PHE A 64 -29.22 -8.95 -4.96
N GLY A 65 -28.92 -7.74 -5.45
CA GLY A 65 -28.42 -7.50 -6.80
C GLY A 65 -26.91 -7.28 -6.80
N MET A 66 -26.29 -7.59 -7.92
CA MET A 66 -24.85 -7.51 -8.13
C MET A 66 -24.55 -6.84 -9.47
N THR A 67 -23.60 -5.92 -9.47
CA THR A 67 -23.01 -5.34 -10.69
C THR A 67 -21.50 -5.51 -10.62
N ILE A 68 -20.88 -5.88 -11.74
CA ILE A 68 -19.43 -5.97 -11.89
C ILE A 68 -18.98 -4.95 -12.93
N VAL A 69 -18.03 -4.10 -12.56
CA VAL A 69 -17.47 -3.05 -13.40
C VAL A 69 -15.96 -3.19 -13.46
N ARG A 70 -15.37 -3.22 -14.67
CA ARG A 70 -13.93 -3.06 -14.83
C ARG A 70 -13.56 -1.63 -14.49
N ASP A 71 -12.76 -1.46 -13.46
CA ASP A 71 -12.35 -0.18 -12.90
C ASP A 71 -11.07 0.34 -13.55
N GLY A 72 -11.18 0.74 -14.82
CA GLY A 72 -10.09 1.31 -15.62
C GLY A 72 -10.20 2.82 -15.78
N GLY A 73 -9.34 3.39 -16.63
CA GLY A 73 -9.40 4.78 -17.08
C GLY A 73 -10.78 5.16 -17.64
N ALA A 74 -11.49 4.20 -18.23
CA ALA A 74 -12.94 4.23 -18.42
C ALA A 74 -13.58 3.02 -17.72
N GLU A 75 -14.56 3.28 -16.87
CA GLU A 75 -15.34 2.21 -16.24
C GLU A 75 -16.22 1.50 -17.28
N THR A 76 -16.16 0.17 -17.30
CA THR A 76 -16.98 -0.65 -18.22
C THR A 76 -17.76 -1.70 -17.44
N LYS A 77 -19.10 -1.71 -17.56
CA LYS A 77 -19.95 -2.72 -16.94
C LYS A 77 -19.74 -4.07 -17.62
N ALA A 78 -19.28 -5.06 -16.86
CA ALA A 78 -18.98 -6.40 -17.34
C ALA A 78 -20.12 -7.39 -17.07
N PHE A 79 -20.86 -7.21 -15.95
CA PHE A 79 -21.91 -8.12 -15.54
C PHE A 79 -22.94 -7.42 -14.66
N GLU A 80 -24.20 -7.88 -14.71
CA GLU A 80 -25.28 -7.44 -13.82
C GLU A 80 -26.28 -8.58 -13.60
N LYS A 81 -26.71 -8.76 -12.35
CA LYS A 81 -27.75 -9.74 -11.99
C LYS A 81 -28.50 -9.31 -10.74
N SER A 82 -29.81 -9.53 -10.71
CA SER A 82 -30.68 -9.25 -9.56
C SER A 82 -31.28 -10.52 -8.99
N GLY A 83 -31.80 -10.44 -7.76
CA GLY A 83 -32.53 -11.55 -7.13
C GLY A 83 -31.66 -12.77 -6.80
N ILE A 84 -30.36 -12.55 -6.54
CA ILE A 84 -29.46 -13.60 -6.08
C ILE A 84 -29.82 -13.89 -4.63
N ALA A 85 -30.12 -15.15 -4.31
CA ALA A 85 -30.47 -15.55 -2.95
C ALA A 85 -29.28 -15.36 -2.01
N SER A 86 -29.56 -14.88 -0.80
CA SER A 86 -28.58 -14.74 0.28
C SER A 86 -29.18 -15.15 1.61
N ARG A 87 -28.32 -15.47 2.55
CA ARG A 87 -28.69 -15.70 3.95
C ARG A 87 -27.62 -15.17 4.87
N TRP A 88 -27.98 -15.06 6.14
CA TRP A 88 -27.00 -14.82 7.19
C TRP A 88 -26.09 -16.03 7.34
N GLN A 89 -24.79 -15.78 7.47
CA GLN A 89 -23.77 -16.77 7.76
C GLN A 89 -22.89 -16.24 8.89
N ASP A 90 -22.79 -17.01 9.98
CA ASP A 90 -21.96 -16.66 11.12
C ASP A 90 -20.46 -16.71 10.74
N SER A 91 -19.65 -15.91 11.42
CA SER A 91 -18.19 -15.95 11.30
C SER A 91 -17.56 -16.28 12.65
N PRO A 92 -16.43 -17.01 12.67
CA PRO A 92 -15.64 -17.19 13.88
C PRO A 92 -15.20 -15.85 14.50
N ASP A 93 -14.98 -15.83 15.82
CA ASP A 93 -14.49 -14.63 16.54
C ASP A 93 -13.17 -14.10 15.93
N GLN A 94 -12.28 -15.00 15.52
CA GLN A 94 -10.99 -14.69 14.89
C GLN A 94 -11.02 -14.88 13.37
N CYS A 95 -12.16 -14.62 12.71
CA CYS A 95 -12.28 -14.75 11.25
C CYS A 95 -11.27 -13.93 10.45
N SER A 96 -10.70 -12.87 11.03
CA SER A 96 -9.56 -12.14 10.47
C SER A 96 -8.32 -13.01 10.23
N ALA A 97 -8.08 -14.02 11.07
CA ALA A 97 -6.97 -14.97 10.96
C ALA A 97 -7.41 -16.34 10.41
N GLU A 98 -8.61 -16.79 10.75
CA GLU A 98 -9.13 -18.12 10.42
C GLU A 98 -9.86 -18.15 9.07
N GLY A 99 -10.36 -17.01 8.59
CA GLY A 99 -11.33 -16.91 7.50
C GLY A 99 -12.77 -16.95 8.02
N CYS A 100 -13.71 -16.45 7.22
CA CYS A 100 -15.13 -16.40 7.57
C CYS A 100 -15.80 -17.78 7.59
N GLY A 101 -15.31 -18.73 6.78
CA GLY A 101 -15.92 -20.08 6.66
C GLY A 101 -17.31 -20.08 6.02
N TRP A 102 -17.70 -19.00 5.35
CA TRP A 102 -18.99 -18.90 4.66
C TRP A 102 -19.08 -19.87 3.47
N GLU A 103 -20.25 -20.44 3.24
CA GLU A 103 -20.53 -21.23 2.04
C GLU A 103 -20.63 -20.35 0.80
N ALA A 104 -20.28 -20.94 -0.34
CA ALA A 104 -20.44 -20.33 -1.65
C ALA A 104 -21.89 -19.90 -1.86
N SER A 105 -22.08 -18.64 -2.24
CA SER A 105 -23.41 -18.03 -2.44
C SER A 105 -23.73 -17.83 -3.92
N PHE A 106 -22.71 -17.53 -4.73
CA PHE A 106 -22.88 -17.31 -6.16
C PHE A 106 -21.58 -17.59 -6.92
N GLU A 107 -21.71 -18.16 -8.12
CA GLU A 107 -20.58 -18.42 -9.02
C GLU A 107 -20.86 -17.82 -10.40
N PHE A 108 -19.82 -17.29 -11.04
CA PHE A 108 -19.85 -16.85 -12.42
C PHE A 108 -18.49 -17.07 -13.08
N ARG A 109 -18.48 -17.15 -14.41
CA ARG A 109 -17.27 -17.33 -15.20
C ARG A 109 -16.73 -15.97 -15.64
N VAL A 110 -15.41 -15.80 -15.59
CA VAL A 110 -14.74 -14.68 -16.28
C VAL A 110 -14.84 -14.93 -17.77
N GLU A 111 -15.56 -14.09 -18.49
CA GLU A 111 -15.71 -14.25 -19.94
C GLU A 111 -14.38 -14.04 -20.67
N ASN A 112 -14.22 -14.68 -21.83
CA ASN A 112 -12.94 -14.67 -22.55
C ASN A 112 -12.56 -13.30 -23.12
N ASP A 113 -13.51 -12.39 -23.25
CA ASP A 113 -13.34 -11.04 -23.78
C ASP A 113 -13.11 -9.98 -22.68
N TRP A 114 -13.16 -10.37 -21.40
CA TRP A 114 -12.88 -9.48 -20.29
C TRP A 114 -11.39 -9.07 -20.30
N PRO A 115 -11.07 -7.78 -20.50
CA PRO A 115 -9.67 -7.34 -20.50
C PRO A 115 -9.05 -7.50 -19.11
N SER A 116 -7.72 -7.65 -19.05
CA SER A 116 -7.02 -7.62 -17.77
C SER A 116 -7.29 -6.31 -17.01
N GLY A 117 -7.37 -6.39 -15.69
CA GLY A 117 -7.63 -5.22 -14.85
C GLY A 117 -8.33 -5.57 -13.54
N ALA A 118 -8.67 -4.54 -12.77
CA ALA A 118 -9.44 -4.66 -11.55
C ALA A 118 -10.95 -4.66 -11.86
N TYR A 119 -11.70 -5.58 -11.25
CA TYR A 119 -13.13 -5.73 -11.42
C TYR A 119 -13.82 -5.52 -10.08
N ARG A 120 -14.52 -4.39 -9.96
CA ARG A 120 -15.28 -3.99 -8.80
C ARG A 120 -16.64 -4.65 -8.81
N VAL A 121 -16.92 -5.43 -7.78
CA VAL A 121 -18.22 -6.05 -7.51
C VAL A 121 -18.97 -5.15 -6.54
N THR A 122 -20.17 -4.71 -6.91
CA THR A 122 -21.07 -3.95 -6.02
C THR A 122 -22.29 -4.80 -5.74
N LEU A 123 -22.50 -5.16 -4.47
CA LEU A 123 -23.69 -5.85 -4.00
C LEU A 123 -24.64 -4.82 -3.42
N THR A 124 -25.92 -4.90 -3.78
CA THR A 124 -26.98 -4.03 -3.26
C THR A 124 -28.16 -4.88 -2.82
N ALA A 125 -28.63 -4.68 -1.59
CA ALA A 125 -29.84 -5.30 -1.07
C ALA A 125 -30.70 -4.28 -0.33
N ASP A 126 -31.95 -4.65 -0.04
CA ASP A 126 -32.85 -3.81 0.73
C ASP A 126 -32.52 -3.93 2.23
N GLY A 127 -32.23 -2.79 2.87
CA GLY A 127 -32.14 -2.68 4.31
C GLY A 127 -33.52 -2.78 4.95
N ARG A 128 -33.56 -3.14 6.24
CA ARG A 128 -34.84 -3.27 6.98
C ARG A 128 -35.54 -1.93 7.19
N ASP A 129 -34.81 -0.82 7.05
CA ASP A 129 -35.31 0.56 7.06
C ASP A 129 -35.80 1.04 5.68
N GLY A 130 -35.80 0.17 4.66
CA GLY A 130 -36.19 0.48 3.29
C GLY A 130 -35.12 1.22 2.48
N LYS A 131 -33.94 1.48 3.04
CA LYS A 131 -32.80 2.07 2.30
C LYS A 131 -31.85 0.97 1.83
N PRO A 132 -31.16 1.17 0.69
CA PRO A 132 -30.22 0.17 0.22
C PRO A 132 -29.03 0.00 1.18
N ILE A 133 -28.64 -1.25 1.39
CA ILE A 133 -27.38 -1.67 2.01
C ILE A 133 -26.44 -2.14 0.90
N ARG A 134 -25.15 -1.86 1.03
CA ARG A 134 -24.16 -2.11 -0.02
C ARG A 134 -22.87 -2.70 0.52
N SER A 135 -22.29 -3.59 -0.28
CA SER A 135 -20.93 -4.10 -0.11
C SER A 135 -20.15 -3.90 -1.39
N HIS A 136 -18.84 -3.70 -1.27
CA HIS A 136 -17.94 -3.65 -2.41
C HIS A 136 -16.86 -4.70 -2.24
N HIS A 137 -16.56 -5.41 -3.31
CA HIS A 137 -15.45 -6.34 -3.40
C HIS A 137 -14.66 -6.08 -4.69
N LEU A 138 -13.44 -6.58 -4.73
CA LEU A 138 -12.56 -6.46 -5.89
C LEU A 138 -11.89 -7.80 -6.17
N PHE A 139 -11.92 -8.22 -7.42
CA PHE A 139 -11.03 -9.25 -7.95
C PHE A 139 -10.29 -8.72 -9.17
N ILE A 140 -9.21 -9.39 -9.56
CA ILE A 140 -8.36 -9.05 -10.68
C ILE A 140 -8.60 -10.08 -11.79
N VAL A 141 -8.78 -9.60 -13.02
CA VAL A 141 -8.66 -10.46 -14.20
C VAL A 141 -7.21 -10.41 -14.66
N SER A 142 -6.51 -11.53 -14.51
CA SER A 142 -5.11 -11.65 -14.89
C SER A 142 -4.96 -11.69 -16.40
N PRO A 143 -3.85 -11.17 -16.92
CA PRO A 143 -3.60 -11.19 -18.36
C PRO A 143 -3.45 -12.63 -18.88
N PRO A 144 -3.79 -12.89 -20.16
CA PRO A 144 -3.54 -14.19 -20.77
C PRO A 144 -2.03 -14.49 -20.82
N PRO A 145 -1.62 -15.78 -20.84
CA PRO A 145 -0.20 -16.14 -20.93
C PRO A 145 0.41 -15.70 -22.27
N GLY A 146 1.73 -15.54 -22.28
CA GLY A 146 2.49 -15.21 -23.49
C GLY A 146 3.08 -13.80 -23.48
N LYS A 147 3.91 -13.54 -24.52
CA LYS A 147 4.62 -12.27 -24.69
C LYS A 147 3.67 -11.14 -25.04
N LYS A 148 3.89 -10.00 -24.39
CA LYS A 148 3.10 -8.76 -24.48
C LYS A 148 4.02 -7.55 -24.60
N PRO A 149 4.86 -7.51 -25.64
CA PRO A 149 5.81 -6.41 -25.81
C PRO A 149 5.07 -5.08 -25.92
N GLY A 150 5.64 -4.02 -25.34
CA GLY A 150 5.05 -2.68 -25.34
C GLY A 150 3.86 -2.49 -24.38
N ARG A 151 3.49 -3.50 -23.58
CA ARG A 151 2.53 -3.39 -22.48
C ARG A 151 3.24 -3.28 -21.13
N VAL A 152 2.61 -2.60 -20.18
CA VAL A 152 3.04 -2.55 -18.78
C VAL A 152 2.31 -3.63 -17.98
N LEU A 153 3.01 -4.31 -17.07
CA LEU A 153 2.36 -5.12 -16.03
C LEU A 153 2.40 -4.37 -14.70
N GLN A 154 1.26 -3.90 -14.23
CA GLN A 154 1.13 -3.41 -12.86
C GLN A 154 0.92 -4.60 -11.91
N VAL A 155 1.66 -4.64 -10.81
CA VAL A 155 1.48 -5.61 -9.73
C VAL A 155 0.77 -4.93 -8.57
N ALA A 156 -0.43 -5.40 -8.25
CA ALA A 156 -1.25 -4.86 -7.16
C ALA A 156 -0.70 -5.28 -5.79
N ALA A 157 -0.64 -4.33 -4.84
CA ALA A 157 -0.08 -4.52 -3.49
C ALA A 157 -0.96 -5.36 -2.54
N THR A 158 -1.44 -6.52 -3.00
CA THR A 158 -2.42 -7.38 -2.28
C THR A 158 -1.95 -7.84 -0.90
N GLY A 159 -0.63 -8.00 -0.67
CA GLY A 159 -0.09 -8.33 0.64
C GLY A 159 -0.24 -7.18 1.63
N THR A 160 -0.07 -5.95 1.17
CA THR A 160 -0.36 -4.74 1.96
C THR A 160 -1.87 -4.54 2.14
N TRP A 161 -2.70 -4.91 1.16
CA TRP A 161 -4.16 -4.91 1.35
C TRP A 161 -4.57 -5.86 2.50
N LEU A 162 -4.02 -7.07 2.53
CA LEU A 162 -4.26 -8.03 3.61
C LEU A 162 -3.79 -7.53 4.97
N ALA A 163 -2.57 -6.99 5.02
CA ALA A 163 -1.93 -6.54 6.25
C ALA A 163 -2.69 -5.43 6.97
N TYR A 164 -3.39 -4.60 6.21
CA TYR A 164 -4.15 -3.46 6.71
C TYR A 164 -5.65 -3.71 6.83
N ASN A 165 -6.20 -4.78 6.23
CA ASN A 165 -7.62 -5.09 6.30
C ASN A 165 -8.05 -5.40 7.75
N THR A 166 -8.81 -4.48 8.37
CA THR A 166 -9.32 -4.58 9.75
C THR A 166 -10.58 -5.42 9.88
N TRP A 167 -11.19 -5.85 8.77
CA TRP A 167 -12.47 -6.56 8.80
C TRP A 167 -12.32 -7.87 9.58
N GLY A 168 -13.22 -8.12 10.53
CA GLY A 168 -13.15 -9.27 11.42
C GLY A 168 -12.18 -9.08 12.61
N GLY A 169 -11.79 -7.85 12.91
CA GLY A 169 -11.22 -7.48 14.20
C GLY A 169 -9.70 -7.44 14.30
N SER A 170 -8.95 -8.13 13.44
CA SER A 170 -7.49 -8.09 13.50
C SER A 170 -6.84 -7.87 12.14
N ASN A 171 -5.70 -7.20 12.14
CA ASN A 171 -4.76 -7.07 11.04
C ASN A 171 -3.31 -7.15 11.58
N HIS A 172 -2.29 -6.78 10.82
CA HIS A 172 -0.88 -6.82 11.27
C HIS A 172 -0.45 -5.61 12.14
N TYR A 173 -1.40 -4.77 12.59
CA TYR A 173 -1.13 -3.56 13.38
C TYR A 173 -2.03 -3.42 14.61
N GLN A 174 -3.28 -3.85 14.53
CA GLN A 174 -4.27 -3.79 15.60
C GLN A 174 -5.07 -5.08 15.59
N GLY A 175 -5.56 -5.51 16.76
CA GLY A 175 -6.32 -6.74 16.80
C GLY A 175 -6.99 -7.05 18.12
N ILE A 176 -7.74 -8.14 18.09
CA ILE A 176 -8.44 -8.76 19.21
C ILE A 176 -7.79 -10.07 19.64
N THR A 177 -6.52 -10.30 19.26
CA THR A 177 -5.77 -11.49 19.65
C THR A 177 -5.10 -11.32 21.02
N GLY A 178 -4.55 -12.41 21.55
CA GLY A 178 -3.90 -12.43 22.85
C GLY A 178 -4.88 -12.51 24.03
N PRO A 179 -4.37 -12.70 25.26
CA PRO A 179 -5.20 -12.89 26.44
C PRO A 179 -6.09 -11.68 26.76
N ASP A 180 -5.58 -10.47 26.52
CA ASP A 180 -6.28 -9.21 26.79
C ASP A 180 -7.04 -8.66 25.56
N ARG A 181 -7.07 -9.40 24.45
CA ARG A 181 -7.75 -9.03 23.18
C ARG A 181 -7.36 -7.66 22.65
N ASN A 182 -6.07 -7.36 22.70
CA ASN A 182 -5.50 -6.07 22.28
C ASN A 182 -4.23 -6.22 21.44
N LEU A 183 -3.89 -7.44 21.01
CA LEU A 183 -2.75 -7.71 20.15
C LEU A 183 -3.19 -7.84 18.69
N TYR A 184 -2.36 -7.30 17.78
CA TYR A 184 -2.46 -7.58 16.35
C TYR A 184 -2.25 -9.06 16.05
N SER A 185 -2.72 -9.52 14.89
CA SER A 185 -2.52 -10.91 14.47
C SER A 185 -1.27 -11.04 13.59
N PRO A 186 -0.34 -11.95 13.92
CA PRO A 186 0.72 -12.36 13.01
C PRO A 186 0.20 -13.08 11.76
N ILE A 187 -1.05 -13.56 11.77
CA ILE A 187 -1.64 -14.35 10.70
C ILE A 187 -2.92 -13.67 10.25
N VAL A 188 -3.07 -13.41 8.95
CA VAL A 188 -4.30 -12.86 8.37
C VAL A 188 -4.79 -13.73 7.22
N SER A 189 -6.10 -13.91 7.13
CA SER A 189 -6.76 -14.72 6.11
C SER A 189 -7.16 -13.87 4.90
N THR A 190 -7.07 -14.48 3.71
CA THR A 190 -7.65 -13.97 2.47
C THR A 190 -9.16 -14.19 2.39
N GLN A 191 -9.69 -15.14 3.17
CA GLN A 191 -11.07 -15.61 3.10
C GLN A 191 -12.00 -14.75 3.97
N ARG A 192 -11.96 -13.43 3.74
CA ARG A 192 -12.76 -12.44 4.46
C ARG A 192 -13.04 -11.20 3.60
N PRO A 193 -14.13 -10.46 3.86
CA PRO A 193 -14.42 -9.21 3.16
C PRO A 193 -13.32 -8.16 3.26
N TRP A 194 -13.28 -7.28 2.27
CA TRP A 194 -12.53 -6.04 2.36
C TRP A 194 -13.26 -5.01 3.22
N CYS A 195 -12.50 -4.29 4.03
CA CYS A 195 -12.97 -3.10 4.74
C CYS A 195 -13.59 -2.03 3.82
N ARG A 196 -14.49 -1.23 4.40
CA ARG A 196 -15.00 -0.02 3.74
C ARG A 196 -13.85 0.93 3.47
N GLY A 197 -13.76 1.41 2.23
CA GLY A 197 -12.71 2.31 1.78
C GLY A 197 -11.56 1.65 1.00
N PHE A 198 -11.44 0.32 1.01
CA PHE A 198 -10.37 -0.36 0.26
C PHE A 198 -10.64 -0.42 -1.24
N VAL A 199 -11.92 -0.59 -1.62
CA VAL A 199 -12.32 -0.77 -3.03
C VAL A 199 -12.88 0.52 -3.63
N VAL A 200 -13.59 1.32 -2.83
CA VAL A 200 -14.17 2.61 -3.26
C VAL A 200 -13.98 3.66 -2.19
N LEU A 201 -13.74 4.89 -2.62
CA LEU A 201 -13.70 6.08 -1.78
C LEU A 201 -14.42 7.24 -2.48
N PRO A 202 -15.09 8.12 -1.72
CA PRO A 202 -15.53 9.39 -2.26
C PRO A 202 -14.33 10.30 -2.53
N GLY A 203 -14.45 11.22 -3.48
CA GLY A 203 -13.34 12.06 -3.93
C GLY A 203 -12.83 13.07 -2.89
N ASP A 204 -13.59 13.30 -1.82
CA ASP A 204 -13.25 14.16 -0.69
C ASP A 204 -12.65 13.39 0.50
N ALA A 205 -12.44 12.08 0.38
CA ALA A 205 -11.78 11.29 1.42
C ALA A 205 -10.34 11.79 1.62
N PRO A 206 -9.96 12.25 2.82
CA PRO A 206 -8.65 12.81 3.05
C PRO A 206 -7.55 11.75 2.98
N ARG A 207 -6.39 12.13 2.41
CA ARG A 207 -5.19 11.29 2.39
C ARG A 207 -4.42 11.43 3.70
N VAL A 208 -3.40 10.58 3.89
CA VAL A 208 -2.58 10.61 5.11
C VAL A 208 -1.74 11.90 5.22
N PRO A 209 -1.03 12.35 4.15
CA PRO A 209 -0.27 13.60 4.22
C PRO A 209 -1.16 14.80 4.54
N LEU A 210 -0.70 15.68 5.43
CA LEU A 210 -1.45 16.86 5.83
C LEU A 210 -1.66 17.84 4.65
N GLU A 211 -2.93 18.09 4.34
CA GLU A 211 -3.38 19.10 3.37
C GLU A 211 -3.63 20.48 4.00
N VAL A 212 -3.10 20.70 5.21
CA VAL A 212 -3.21 21.96 5.94
C VAL A 212 -1.83 22.58 6.13
N ALA A 213 -1.78 23.91 6.18
CA ALA A 213 -0.66 24.60 6.77
C ALA A 213 -0.70 24.37 8.28
N VAL A 214 0.44 23.98 8.88
CA VAL A 214 0.53 23.68 10.32
C VAL A 214 1.27 24.83 11.03
N PRO A 215 0.56 25.75 11.70
CA PRO A 215 1.19 26.83 12.47
C PRO A 215 2.19 26.33 13.51
N PRO A 216 3.08 27.21 14.02
CA PRO A 216 3.98 26.86 15.11
C PRO A 216 3.22 26.35 16.33
N LYS A 217 3.74 25.30 16.96
CA LYS A 217 3.19 24.69 18.19
C LYS A 217 1.75 24.17 18.07
N THR A 218 1.25 23.94 16.85
CA THR A 218 -0.01 23.22 16.65
C THR A 218 0.16 21.76 17.04
N ALA A 219 -0.73 21.26 17.92
CA ALA A 219 -0.80 19.84 18.26
C ALA A 219 -1.14 19.00 17.01
N PRO A 220 -0.49 17.83 16.81
CA PRO A 220 -0.81 16.93 15.71
C PRO A 220 -2.29 16.52 15.66
N ARG A 221 -2.79 16.32 14.44
CA ARG A 221 -4.13 15.82 14.12
C ARG A 221 -4.01 14.79 13.00
N TYR A 222 -5.01 13.91 12.88
CA TYR A 222 -4.99 12.81 11.90
C TYR A 222 -6.31 12.78 11.13
N PRO A 223 -6.53 13.73 10.21
CA PRO A 223 -7.82 13.93 9.54
C PRO A 223 -8.40 12.67 8.90
N HIS A 224 -7.57 11.82 8.29
CA HIS A 224 -8.04 10.58 7.69
C HIS A 224 -8.66 9.62 8.71
N MET A 225 -8.06 9.41 9.88
CA MET A 225 -8.64 8.54 10.91
C MET A 225 -9.94 9.12 11.49
N GLU A 226 -9.98 10.43 11.63
CA GLU A 226 -11.17 11.14 12.14
C GLU A 226 -12.33 11.08 11.14
N TRP A 227 -12.04 11.29 9.86
CA TRP A 227 -13.00 11.11 8.78
C TRP A 227 -13.50 9.65 8.72
N ALA A 228 -12.61 8.66 8.89
CA ALA A 228 -12.99 7.26 8.88
C ALA A 228 -14.01 6.94 9.98
N LEU A 229 -13.75 7.39 11.21
CA LEU A 229 -14.68 7.22 12.33
C LEU A 229 -16.02 7.91 12.06
N ALA A 230 -15.99 9.17 11.58
CA ALA A 230 -17.20 9.95 11.33
C ALA A 230 -18.08 9.37 10.23
N THR A 231 -17.50 8.61 9.29
CA THR A 231 -18.19 8.10 8.10
C THR A 231 -18.38 6.58 8.12
N GLY A 232 -17.89 5.89 9.15
CA GLY A 232 -18.00 4.44 9.28
C GLY A 232 -17.11 3.65 8.31
N HIS A 233 -16.02 4.25 7.83
CA HIS A 233 -14.99 3.57 7.04
C HIS A 233 -13.94 2.92 7.96
N SER A 234 -13.19 1.96 7.43
CA SER A 234 -12.04 1.43 8.17
C SER A 234 -11.03 2.52 8.43
N LYS A 235 -10.49 2.56 9.66
CA LYS A 235 -9.37 3.43 10.03
C LYS A 235 -8.16 3.34 9.07
N LYS A 236 -8.01 2.20 8.39
CA LYS A 236 -6.88 1.89 7.50
C LYS A 236 -7.16 2.14 6.01
N TYR A 237 -8.31 2.71 5.64
CA TYR A 237 -8.62 3.01 4.23
C TYR A 237 -7.53 3.86 3.55
N ALA A 238 -6.95 4.82 4.28
CA ALA A 238 -5.92 5.70 3.73
C ALA A 238 -4.52 5.07 3.77
N SER A 239 -4.34 3.93 4.44
CA SER A 239 -3.07 3.22 4.52
C SER A 239 -2.90 2.19 3.40
N SER A 240 -3.98 1.70 2.79
CA SER A 240 -3.89 0.61 1.82
C SER A 240 -5.14 0.53 0.95
N GLY A 241 -5.11 -0.31 -0.08
CA GLY A 241 -6.25 -0.65 -0.91
C GLY A 241 -6.24 0.01 -2.28
N TRP A 242 -6.98 -0.63 -3.19
CA TRP A 242 -7.16 -0.22 -4.58
C TRP A 242 -7.60 1.24 -4.73
N ALA A 243 -8.56 1.68 -3.92
CA ALA A 243 -9.13 3.02 -4.02
C ALA A 243 -8.14 4.13 -3.67
N SER A 244 -7.26 3.90 -2.70
CA SER A 244 -6.30 4.90 -2.20
C SER A 244 -5.01 4.95 -3.00
N TYR A 245 -4.62 3.84 -3.65
CA TYR A 245 -3.31 3.69 -4.27
C TYR A 245 -3.37 3.13 -5.69
N ASP A 246 -3.48 1.80 -5.84
CA ASP A 246 -3.24 1.08 -7.10
C ASP A 246 -4.07 1.61 -8.29
N SER A 247 -5.33 2.01 -8.04
CA SER A 247 -6.24 2.48 -9.08
C SER A 247 -5.76 3.76 -9.77
N HIS A 248 -5.02 4.62 -9.07
CA HIS A 248 -4.62 5.91 -9.62
C HIS A 248 -3.63 5.77 -10.76
N PHE A 249 -2.62 4.90 -10.61
CA PHE A 249 -1.69 4.59 -11.70
C PHE A 249 -2.39 3.85 -12.83
N PHE A 250 -3.19 2.81 -12.52
CA PHE A 250 -3.86 2.00 -13.55
C PHE A 250 -4.72 2.88 -14.47
N ARG A 251 -5.55 3.75 -13.87
CA ARG A 251 -6.39 4.69 -14.61
C ARG A 251 -5.57 5.75 -15.34
N PHE A 252 -4.47 6.23 -14.76
CA PHE A 252 -3.55 7.16 -15.43
C PHE A 252 -2.93 6.53 -16.68
N ALA A 253 -2.39 5.31 -16.58
CA ALA A 253 -1.73 4.61 -17.66
C ALA A 253 -2.66 4.47 -18.87
N GLU A 254 -3.91 4.03 -18.66
CA GLU A 254 -4.90 3.94 -19.74
C GLU A 254 -5.26 5.31 -20.34
N ARG A 255 -5.48 6.34 -19.50
CA ARG A 255 -5.79 7.69 -20.00
C ARG A 255 -4.62 8.31 -20.77
N ALA A 256 -3.39 7.98 -20.40
CA ALA A 256 -2.18 8.42 -21.10
C ALA A 256 -1.87 7.59 -22.36
N GLY A 257 -2.70 6.60 -22.69
CA GLY A 257 -2.57 5.79 -23.91
C GLY A 257 -1.59 4.62 -23.78
N TYR A 258 -1.24 4.20 -22.56
CA TYR A 258 -0.50 2.98 -22.34
C TYR A 258 -1.45 1.79 -22.24
N ASP A 259 -1.03 0.72 -22.90
CA ASP A 259 -1.57 -0.60 -22.67
C ASP A 259 -1.04 -1.15 -21.34
N VAL A 260 -1.94 -1.39 -20.39
CA VAL A 260 -1.61 -1.88 -19.05
C VAL A 260 -2.45 -3.10 -18.70
N ASP A 261 -1.78 -4.10 -18.12
CA ASP A 261 -2.40 -5.27 -17.49
C ASP A 261 -2.18 -5.22 -15.98
N LEU A 262 -3.02 -5.94 -15.23
CA LEU A 262 -2.96 -6.01 -13.78
C LEU A 262 -2.79 -7.45 -13.30
N THR A 263 -1.92 -7.66 -12.32
CA THR A 263 -1.76 -8.93 -11.62
C THR A 263 -1.69 -8.72 -10.12
N SER A 264 -1.98 -9.75 -9.32
CA SER A 264 -1.76 -9.70 -7.86
C SER A 264 -0.31 -10.05 -7.50
N GLN A 265 0.12 -9.66 -6.29
CA GLN A 265 1.37 -10.22 -5.73
C GLN A 265 1.28 -11.74 -5.50
N HIS A 266 0.08 -12.29 -5.27
CA HIS A 266 -0.09 -13.74 -5.15
C HIS A 266 0.24 -14.45 -6.46
N ASP A 267 -0.16 -13.90 -7.61
CA ASP A 267 0.27 -14.41 -8.92
C ASP A 267 1.78 -14.29 -9.09
N LEU A 268 2.39 -13.20 -8.60
CA LEU A 268 3.85 -13.04 -8.63
C LEU A 268 4.57 -14.11 -7.79
N HIS A 269 3.98 -14.55 -6.68
CA HIS A 269 4.49 -15.63 -5.85
C HIS A 269 4.34 -17.01 -6.53
N PHE A 270 3.13 -17.34 -7.02
CA PHE A 270 2.79 -18.68 -7.52
C PHE A 270 3.00 -18.88 -9.03
N SER A 271 3.13 -17.81 -9.80
CA SER A 271 3.28 -17.81 -11.26
C SER A 271 4.25 -16.70 -11.71
N PRO A 272 5.50 -16.71 -11.22
CA PRO A 272 6.48 -15.65 -11.47
C PRO A 272 6.81 -15.47 -12.96
N GLU A 273 6.59 -16.49 -13.79
CA GLU A 273 6.74 -16.43 -15.24
C GLU A 273 5.83 -15.41 -15.93
N ILE A 274 4.82 -14.88 -15.23
CA ILE A 274 3.99 -13.79 -15.74
C ILE A 274 4.82 -12.56 -16.13
N LEU A 275 5.93 -12.30 -15.43
CA LEU A 275 6.85 -11.20 -15.72
C LEU A 275 7.57 -11.36 -17.05
N ASP A 276 7.84 -12.60 -17.49
CA ASP A 276 8.61 -12.89 -18.72
C ASP A 276 7.90 -12.39 -20.00
N GLY A 277 6.61 -12.06 -19.89
CA GLY A 277 5.82 -11.50 -20.98
C GLY A 277 6.00 -9.99 -21.20
N TYR A 278 6.63 -9.25 -20.29
CA TYR A 278 6.57 -7.79 -20.26
C TYR A 278 7.94 -7.12 -20.26
N ASP A 279 8.04 -5.97 -20.91
CA ASP A 279 9.25 -5.15 -20.91
C ASP A 279 9.37 -4.30 -19.63
N CYS A 280 8.23 -3.96 -19.01
CA CYS A 280 8.18 -3.16 -17.79
C CYS A 280 7.18 -3.72 -16.77
N ALA A 281 7.65 -3.93 -15.54
CA ALA A 281 6.83 -4.19 -14.35
C ALA A 281 6.73 -2.93 -13.48
N VAL A 282 5.52 -2.61 -13.03
CA VAL A 282 5.22 -1.41 -12.24
C VAL A 282 4.65 -1.76 -10.87
N PHE A 283 5.16 -1.07 -9.85
CA PHE A 283 4.74 -1.17 -8.45
C PHE A 283 4.39 0.23 -7.94
N VAL A 284 3.27 0.41 -7.23
CA VAL A 284 2.74 1.75 -6.95
C VAL A 284 2.21 1.89 -5.53
N GLY A 285 2.31 3.12 -5.00
CA GLY A 285 1.67 3.49 -3.76
C GLY A 285 2.27 2.82 -2.53
N HIS A 286 1.42 2.29 -1.66
CA HIS A 286 1.89 1.59 -0.47
C HIS A 286 2.04 0.08 -0.72
N ASP A 287 3.28 -0.34 -0.99
CA ASP A 287 3.63 -1.70 -1.41
C ASP A 287 4.72 -2.30 -0.50
N GLU A 288 4.30 -2.55 0.73
CA GLU A 288 5.15 -2.79 1.91
C GLU A 288 5.39 -4.28 2.23
N TYR A 289 4.42 -5.16 1.97
CA TYR A 289 4.44 -6.55 2.44
C TYR A 289 4.74 -7.52 1.29
N TRP A 290 5.88 -8.21 1.39
CA TRP A 290 6.41 -9.03 0.32
C TRP A 290 6.92 -10.38 0.81
N THR A 291 6.67 -11.44 0.04
CA THR A 291 7.37 -12.72 0.25
C THR A 291 8.75 -12.70 -0.39
N TRP A 292 9.62 -13.61 0.06
CA TRP A 292 10.92 -13.84 -0.56
C TRP A 292 10.78 -14.26 -2.04
N GLU A 293 9.81 -15.11 -2.35
CA GLU A 293 9.54 -15.62 -3.70
C GLU A 293 9.12 -14.50 -4.65
N MET A 294 8.27 -13.56 -4.19
CA MET A 294 7.91 -12.39 -4.99
C MET A 294 9.14 -11.53 -5.32
N ARG A 295 10.06 -11.39 -4.37
CA ARG A 295 11.33 -10.67 -4.61
C ARG A 295 12.24 -11.43 -5.57
N ASP A 296 12.34 -12.75 -5.45
CA ASP A 296 13.10 -13.58 -6.39
C ASP A 296 12.59 -13.39 -7.82
N ALA A 297 11.27 -13.40 -8.01
CA ALA A 297 10.65 -13.19 -9.31
C ALA A 297 11.08 -11.86 -9.95
N VAL A 298 11.03 -10.75 -9.20
CA VAL A 298 11.42 -9.42 -9.69
C VAL A 298 12.93 -9.34 -9.93
N ASP A 299 13.73 -9.82 -8.98
CA ASP A 299 15.19 -9.82 -9.08
C ASP A 299 15.64 -10.57 -10.36
N PHE A 300 15.14 -11.79 -10.58
CA PHE A 300 15.46 -12.59 -11.77
C PHE A 300 14.93 -11.98 -13.07
N TYR A 301 13.77 -11.34 -13.03
CA TYR A 301 13.21 -10.63 -14.17
C TYR A 301 14.10 -9.48 -14.61
N VAL A 302 14.50 -8.61 -13.66
CA VAL A 302 15.35 -7.46 -13.96
C VAL A 302 16.75 -7.91 -14.39
N GLU A 303 17.35 -8.90 -13.72
CA GLU A 303 18.66 -9.42 -14.08
C GLU A 303 18.73 -9.94 -15.52
N ARG A 304 17.62 -10.48 -16.05
CA ARG A 304 17.50 -11.00 -17.42
C ARG A 304 17.17 -9.94 -18.47
N GLY A 305 16.91 -8.69 -18.08
CA GLY A 305 16.68 -7.58 -19.00
C GLY A 305 15.32 -6.88 -18.83
N GLY A 306 14.51 -7.31 -17.87
CA GLY A 306 13.26 -6.62 -17.52
C GLY A 306 13.51 -5.27 -16.86
N HIS A 307 12.54 -4.37 -16.93
CA HIS A 307 12.63 -3.07 -16.27
C HIS A 307 11.61 -2.96 -15.13
N ALA A 308 12.05 -2.46 -13.98
CA ALA A 308 11.17 -2.21 -12.84
C ALA A 308 10.99 -0.71 -12.60
N ALA A 309 9.75 -0.23 -12.69
CA ALA A 309 9.36 1.13 -12.35
C ALA A 309 8.56 1.11 -11.05
N ARG A 310 9.20 1.52 -9.95
CA ARG A 310 8.60 1.57 -8.62
C ARG A 310 8.24 3.02 -8.28
N PHE A 311 6.95 3.28 -8.22
CA PHE A 311 6.35 4.54 -7.77
C PHE A 311 5.65 4.32 -6.42
N ALA A 312 6.38 3.71 -5.50
CA ALA A 312 5.89 3.20 -4.23
C ALA A 312 6.90 3.47 -3.12
N GLY A 313 6.48 3.40 -1.86
CA GLY A 313 7.35 3.54 -0.70
C GLY A 313 7.09 2.47 0.37
N ASN A 314 7.84 2.55 1.46
CA ASN A 314 7.78 1.69 2.63
C ASN A 314 8.03 0.20 2.32
N PHE A 315 9.10 -0.13 1.59
CA PHE A 315 9.41 -1.54 1.28
C PHE A 315 10.01 -2.29 2.49
N MET A 316 9.20 -2.56 3.52
CA MET A 316 9.69 -2.95 4.85
C MET A 316 9.57 -4.43 5.18
N TRP A 317 8.40 -5.06 5.01
CA TRP A 317 8.13 -6.34 5.68
C TRP A 317 8.33 -7.56 4.77
N GLN A 318 9.13 -8.51 5.26
CA GLN A 318 9.10 -9.87 4.77
C GLN A 318 7.87 -10.60 5.33
N THR A 319 7.11 -11.23 4.45
CA THR A 319 5.97 -12.11 4.76
C THR A 319 6.21 -13.52 4.27
N ARG A 320 5.38 -14.45 4.75
CA ARG A 320 5.21 -15.78 4.16
C ARG A 320 3.76 -15.99 3.78
N LEU A 321 3.54 -16.79 2.75
CA LEU A 321 2.23 -17.31 2.39
C LEU A 321 2.16 -18.77 2.83
N GLU A 322 1.13 -19.09 3.60
CA GLU A 322 0.83 -20.44 4.11
C GLU A 322 -0.55 -20.88 3.59
N ASP A 323 -0.85 -22.18 3.74
CA ASP A 323 -2.09 -22.80 3.27
C ASP A 323 -2.42 -22.42 1.83
N GLU A 324 -1.48 -22.70 0.92
CA GLU A 324 -1.62 -22.44 -0.52
C GLU A 324 -1.92 -20.96 -0.84
N GLY A 325 -1.47 -20.04 0.02
CA GLY A 325 -1.69 -18.60 -0.15
C GLY A 325 -2.95 -18.08 0.51
N LEU A 326 -3.71 -18.91 1.22
CA LEU A 326 -4.91 -18.47 1.93
C LEU A 326 -4.59 -17.70 3.21
N ARG A 327 -3.37 -17.83 3.75
CA ARG A 327 -2.90 -17.10 4.93
C ARG A 327 -1.61 -16.35 4.65
N GLN A 328 -1.58 -15.08 5.06
CA GLN A 328 -0.36 -14.29 5.12
C GLN A 328 0.15 -14.23 6.56
N VAL A 329 1.44 -14.53 6.73
CA VAL A 329 2.12 -14.55 8.03
C VAL A 329 3.15 -13.43 8.10
N CYS A 330 3.06 -12.62 9.16
CA CYS A 330 4.01 -11.57 9.49
C CYS A 330 4.07 -11.30 11.01
N TYR A 331 5.11 -11.81 11.67
CA TYR A 331 5.31 -11.62 13.12
C TYR A 331 5.82 -10.22 13.47
N LYS A 332 6.46 -9.49 12.54
CA LYS A 332 6.87 -8.08 12.68
C LYS A 332 7.68 -7.82 13.97
N TYR A 333 7.20 -6.88 14.80
CA TYR A 333 7.77 -6.49 16.08
C TYR A 333 8.00 -7.66 17.04
N ARG A 334 7.28 -8.77 16.88
CA ARG A 334 7.37 -9.98 17.71
C ARG A 334 8.19 -11.10 17.07
N ALA A 335 8.74 -10.90 15.87
CA ALA A 335 9.36 -11.96 15.07
C ALA A 335 10.51 -12.68 15.79
N ARG A 336 11.48 -11.94 16.34
CA ARG A 336 12.62 -12.54 17.07
C ARG A 336 12.19 -13.38 18.26
N ALA A 337 11.11 -12.97 18.93
CA ALA A 337 10.58 -13.69 20.06
C ALA A 337 9.78 -14.92 19.63
N GLU A 338 8.96 -14.83 18.59
CA GLU A 338 7.85 -15.76 18.34
C GLU A 338 7.86 -16.50 17.00
N ASP A 339 8.49 -15.95 15.97
CA ASP A 339 8.49 -16.57 14.65
C ASP A 339 9.29 -17.89 14.68
N PRO A 340 8.71 -19.02 14.23
CA PRO A 340 9.41 -20.30 14.16
C PRO A 340 10.75 -20.25 13.41
N ALA A 341 10.92 -19.32 12.46
CA ALA A 341 12.18 -19.08 11.77
C ALA A 341 13.36 -18.79 12.72
N TYR A 342 13.12 -18.11 13.85
CA TYR A 342 14.16 -17.87 14.88
C TYR A 342 14.32 -19.04 15.85
N ARG A 343 13.38 -19.99 15.88
CA ARG A 343 13.31 -21.09 16.85
C ARG A 343 13.68 -22.42 16.19
N GLY A 344 14.86 -22.46 15.56
CA GLY A 344 15.40 -23.64 14.89
C GLY A 344 14.99 -23.79 13.41
N GLY A 345 14.29 -22.80 12.85
CA GLY A 345 14.01 -22.70 11.42
C GLY A 345 15.11 -21.95 10.64
N ASP A 346 14.79 -21.61 9.38
CA ASP A 346 15.64 -20.77 8.53
C ASP A 346 15.36 -19.29 8.83
N VAL A 347 16.31 -18.64 9.52
CA VAL A 347 16.20 -17.23 9.92
C VAL A 347 16.11 -16.28 8.73
N THR A 348 16.59 -16.66 7.55
CA THR A 348 16.47 -15.82 6.35
C THR A 348 15.02 -15.65 5.91
N ARG A 349 14.16 -16.61 6.29
CA ARG A 349 12.71 -16.62 6.04
C ARG A 349 11.90 -16.02 7.18
N ALA A 350 12.55 -15.40 8.17
CA ALA A 350 11.85 -14.74 9.26
C ALA A 350 10.98 -13.59 8.73
N THR A 351 9.78 -13.47 9.27
CA THR A 351 8.82 -12.44 8.86
C THR A 351 9.02 -11.15 9.65
N ASN A 352 10.12 -10.49 9.34
CA ASN A 352 10.61 -9.27 9.97
C ASN A 352 10.94 -8.22 8.90
N SER A 353 11.45 -7.05 9.29
CA SER A 353 11.94 -6.04 8.34
C SER A 353 13.04 -6.62 7.44
N TRP A 354 13.00 -6.35 6.14
CA TRP A 354 14.01 -6.79 5.17
C TRP A 354 15.43 -6.38 5.55
N GLU A 355 15.58 -5.28 6.27
CA GLU A 355 16.84 -4.73 6.75
C GLU A 355 17.31 -5.32 8.08
N ALA A 356 16.57 -6.28 8.67
CA ALA A 356 17.10 -7.09 9.77
C ALA A 356 18.37 -7.82 9.29
N PRO A 357 19.54 -7.62 9.94
CA PRO A 357 20.81 -8.16 9.45
C PRO A 357 20.81 -9.67 9.21
N GLU A 358 20.08 -10.41 10.05
CA GLU A 358 19.94 -11.86 9.96
C GLU A 358 19.17 -12.36 8.73
N ILE A 359 18.34 -11.53 8.09
CA ILE A 359 17.66 -11.87 6.84
C ILE A 359 18.64 -11.81 5.66
N GLY A 360 19.65 -10.92 5.73
CA GLY A 360 20.70 -10.82 4.72
C GLY A 360 20.24 -10.31 3.36
N ARG A 361 19.04 -9.72 3.26
CA ARG A 361 18.45 -9.26 2.00
C ARG A 361 17.73 -7.91 2.19
N PRO A 362 18.46 -6.80 2.42
CA PRO A 362 17.83 -5.48 2.60
C PRO A 362 17.00 -5.07 1.39
N GLY A 363 16.04 -4.16 1.59
CA GLY A 363 15.17 -3.66 0.52
C GLY A 363 15.94 -3.06 -0.65
N SER A 364 17.02 -2.35 -0.32
CA SER A 364 17.96 -1.72 -1.27
C SER A 364 18.55 -2.68 -2.29
N ALA A 365 18.70 -3.97 -1.97
CA ALA A 365 19.19 -4.94 -2.94
C ALA A 365 18.23 -5.08 -4.14
N THR A 366 16.90 -5.01 -3.93
CA THR A 366 15.90 -5.14 -4.99
C THR A 366 15.55 -3.81 -5.63
N PHE A 367 15.20 -2.80 -4.83
CA PHE A 367 14.67 -1.53 -5.32
C PHE A 367 15.58 -0.33 -5.05
N GLY A 368 16.81 -0.53 -4.58
CA GLY A 368 17.79 0.53 -4.38
C GLY A 368 17.64 1.36 -3.11
N LEU A 369 16.49 1.29 -2.41
CA LEU A 369 16.21 2.05 -1.18
C LEU A 369 15.76 1.13 -0.04
N ASN A 370 15.88 1.62 1.19
CA ASN A 370 15.48 0.94 2.43
C ASN A 370 14.40 1.74 3.16
N ALA A 371 13.38 1.06 3.68
CA ALA A 371 12.35 1.63 4.54
C ALA A 371 12.93 2.04 5.90
N THR A 372 13.90 1.32 6.45
CA THR A 372 14.49 1.74 7.75
C THR A 372 15.24 3.08 7.69
N ARG A 373 15.53 3.60 6.49
CA ARG A 373 16.19 4.90 6.25
C ARG A 373 15.23 6.04 5.92
N GLY A 374 13.97 5.73 5.65
CA GLY A 374 12.91 6.70 5.41
C GLY A 374 11.60 6.13 5.90
N VAL A 375 10.85 6.86 6.71
CA VAL A 375 9.50 6.41 7.06
C VAL A 375 8.60 7.61 6.91
N TYR A 376 8.35 8.41 7.92
CA TYR A 376 7.25 9.36 7.85
C TYR A 376 7.61 10.75 7.31
N ALA A 377 6.77 11.26 6.41
CA ALA A 377 6.79 12.64 5.96
C ALA A 377 5.37 13.19 5.80
N GLY A 378 5.06 14.29 6.46
CA GLY A 378 3.74 14.92 6.37
C GLY A 378 2.63 14.18 7.13
N TRP A 379 2.95 13.28 8.06
CA TRP A 379 1.98 12.57 8.90
C TRP A 379 2.15 12.94 10.38
N GLY A 380 1.09 13.46 11.01
CA GLY A 380 1.18 13.95 12.39
C GLY A 380 2.26 15.03 12.52
N GLY A 381 3.15 14.87 13.50
CA GLY A 381 4.34 15.68 13.75
C GLY A 381 5.62 15.19 13.05
N CYS A 382 5.53 14.17 12.19
CA CYS A 382 6.65 13.76 11.34
C CYS A 382 6.76 14.68 10.11
N ALA A 383 7.69 15.64 10.15
CA ALA A 383 7.88 16.66 9.11
C ALA A 383 6.58 17.38 8.68
N PRO A 384 5.77 17.94 9.61
CA PRO A 384 4.45 18.52 9.33
C PRO A 384 4.49 19.77 8.43
N ARG A 385 5.66 20.39 8.33
CA ARG A 385 5.97 21.57 7.50
C ARG A 385 7.01 21.25 6.43
N GLY A 386 7.19 19.96 6.13
CA GLY A 386 8.12 19.49 5.11
C GLY A 386 7.79 20.04 3.72
N VAL A 387 8.70 19.78 2.77
CA VAL A 387 8.66 20.35 1.41
C VAL A 387 7.58 19.75 0.50
N ARG A 388 6.94 18.64 0.89
CA ARG A 388 5.81 17.95 0.20
C ARG A 388 6.05 17.45 -1.22
N GLY A 389 7.16 17.84 -1.85
CA GLY A 389 7.67 17.28 -3.09
C GLY A 389 9.11 16.80 -2.93
N PHE A 390 9.68 16.22 -3.99
CA PHE A 390 11.06 15.76 -4.00
C PHE A 390 12.02 16.89 -4.39
N PRO A 391 12.95 17.31 -3.52
CA PRO A 391 14.03 18.24 -3.89
C PRO A 391 14.99 17.59 -4.90
N VAL A 392 15.08 18.15 -6.09
CA VAL A 392 15.83 17.59 -7.22
C VAL A 392 17.30 18.00 -7.20
N TYR A 393 18.19 17.02 -7.35
CA TYR A 393 19.65 17.21 -7.38
C TYR A 393 20.27 16.95 -8.75
N ARG A 394 19.59 16.21 -9.64
CA ARG A 394 20.10 15.86 -10.99
C ARG A 394 19.05 16.14 -12.06
N PRO A 395 18.65 17.40 -12.29
CA PRO A 395 17.60 17.76 -13.25
C PRO A 395 17.91 17.34 -14.69
N GLU A 396 19.19 17.12 -15.04
CA GLU A 396 19.65 16.67 -16.35
C GLU A 396 19.37 15.19 -16.63
N HIS A 397 18.97 14.41 -15.61
CA HIS A 397 18.66 13.00 -15.78
C HIS A 397 17.45 12.83 -16.71
N TRP A 398 17.48 11.79 -17.56
CA TRP A 398 16.47 11.53 -18.59
C TRP A 398 15.05 11.47 -18.03
N ALA A 399 14.89 11.00 -16.79
CA ALA A 399 13.59 10.90 -16.12
C ALA A 399 12.90 12.25 -15.99
N PHE A 400 13.64 13.35 -15.91
CA PHE A 400 13.10 14.71 -15.78
C PHE A 400 13.03 15.47 -17.11
N ALA A 401 13.34 14.83 -18.24
CA ALA A 401 13.27 15.48 -19.55
C ALA A 401 11.87 16.05 -19.82
N GLY A 402 11.80 17.28 -20.35
CA GLY A 402 10.54 17.93 -20.69
C GLY A 402 9.70 18.41 -19.49
N THR A 403 10.19 18.28 -18.26
CA THR A 403 9.51 18.84 -17.07
C THR A 403 9.79 20.33 -16.88
N GLY A 404 10.94 20.81 -17.36
CA GLY A 404 11.44 22.16 -17.09
C GLY A 404 12.00 22.37 -15.69
N ILE A 405 12.23 21.29 -14.93
CA ILE A 405 12.73 21.33 -13.55
C ILE A 405 14.20 21.75 -13.49
N TYR A 406 14.56 22.55 -12.48
CA TYR A 406 15.93 22.99 -12.21
C TYR A 406 16.51 22.28 -10.97
N TYR A 407 17.83 22.43 -10.78
CA TYR A 407 18.50 21.99 -9.56
C TYR A 407 17.92 22.74 -8.35
N GLY A 408 17.50 22.00 -7.32
CA GLY A 408 16.90 22.55 -6.10
C GLY A 408 15.39 22.75 -6.15
N ASP A 409 14.75 22.57 -7.31
CA ASP A 409 13.29 22.62 -7.42
C ASP A 409 12.63 21.42 -6.72
N LEU A 410 11.35 21.58 -6.39
CA LEU A 410 10.54 20.55 -5.75
C LEU A 410 9.60 19.89 -6.76
N LEU A 411 9.86 18.64 -7.11
CA LEU A 411 8.97 17.85 -7.96
C LEU A 411 7.72 17.42 -7.18
N GLY A 412 6.53 17.80 -7.67
CA GLY A 412 5.23 17.35 -7.15
C GLY A 412 4.84 17.92 -5.77
N ALA A 413 5.39 19.09 -5.40
CA ALA A 413 5.10 19.71 -4.11
C ALA A 413 3.66 20.19 -3.97
N ASP A 414 3.06 20.75 -5.02
CA ASP A 414 1.65 21.18 -5.01
C ASP A 414 0.69 19.98 -4.98
N SER A 415 1.09 18.85 -5.55
CA SER A 415 0.34 17.59 -5.50
C SER A 415 0.82 16.65 -4.39
N HIS A 416 1.61 17.14 -3.43
CA HIS A 416 2.02 16.45 -2.21
C HIS A 416 2.54 15.01 -2.44
N VAL A 417 3.39 14.80 -3.46
CA VAL A 417 3.86 13.44 -3.81
C VAL A 417 4.90 12.85 -2.88
N TYR A 418 5.42 13.65 -1.95
CA TYR A 418 6.41 13.21 -0.98
C TYR A 418 5.73 12.93 0.37
N GLY A 419 5.41 11.66 0.61
CA GLY A 419 4.78 11.18 1.84
C GLY A 419 3.96 9.91 1.61
N TYR A 420 3.06 9.53 2.51
CA TYR A 420 3.25 9.75 3.94
C TYR A 420 4.37 8.86 4.49
N GLU A 421 4.69 7.78 3.77
CA GLU A 421 5.90 6.98 3.92
C GLU A 421 6.80 7.09 2.69
N VAL A 422 8.11 7.11 2.90
CA VAL A 422 9.13 7.28 1.86
C VAL A 422 10.33 6.36 2.08
N ASP A 423 10.99 5.87 1.05
CA ASP A 423 12.18 5.02 1.19
C ASP A 423 13.47 5.81 0.97
N GLY A 424 14.55 5.46 1.68
CA GLY A 424 15.80 6.23 1.65
C GLY A 424 17.07 5.39 1.73
N LEU A 425 18.20 6.08 1.84
CA LEU A 425 19.51 5.47 2.06
C LEU A 425 20.34 6.31 3.04
N ASP A 426 21.40 5.72 3.58
CA ASP A 426 22.48 6.50 4.15
C ASP A 426 23.30 7.15 3.01
N PHE A 427 23.58 8.44 3.09
CA PHE A 427 24.20 9.19 2.01
C PHE A 427 25.10 10.33 2.50
N GLU A 428 26.02 10.77 1.64
CA GLU A 428 26.85 11.96 1.82
C GLU A 428 26.64 12.95 0.66
N ILE A 429 26.77 14.24 0.94
CA ILE A 429 26.79 15.27 -0.10
C ILE A 429 28.24 15.54 -0.51
N ARG A 430 28.55 15.37 -1.80
CA ARG A 430 29.84 15.73 -2.38
C ARG A 430 29.64 16.69 -3.54
N GLY A 431 30.25 17.87 -3.47
CA GLY A 431 30.12 18.88 -4.52
C GLY A 431 28.67 19.30 -4.81
N GLY A 432 27.79 19.26 -3.81
CA GLY A 432 26.37 19.62 -3.96
C GLY A 432 25.46 18.50 -4.46
N LEU A 433 25.97 17.27 -4.63
CA LEU A 433 25.20 16.12 -5.08
C LEU A 433 25.18 14.99 -4.03
N PRO A 434 24.07 14.27 -3.89
CA PRO A 434 23.95 13.12 -2.99
C PRO A 434 24.59 11.87 -3.60
N TYR A 435 25.29 11.13 -2.75
CA TYR A 435 25.88 9.83 -3.06
C TYR A 435 25.63 8.86 -1.91
N PRO A 436 25.23 7.60 -2.18
CA PRO A 436 25.13 6.60 -1.13
C PRO A 436 26.46 6.41 -0.40
N THR A 437 26.44 6.22 0.92
CA THR A 437 27.65 5.86 1.66
C THR A 437 28.07 4.42 1.32
N PRO A 438 29.35 4.04 1.55
CA PRO A 438 29.83 2.67 1.34
C PRO A 438 29.06 1.60 2.14
N THR A 439 28.39 1.98 3.22
CA THR A 439 27.63 1.08 4.11
C THR A 439 26.11 1.15 3.89
N SER A 440 25.66 1.89 2.87
CA SER A 440 24.24 2.10 2.61
C SER A 440 23.48 0.86 2.10
N GLY A 441 24.21 -0.11 1.53
CA GLY A 441 23.61 -1.26 0.84
C GLY A 441 23.12 -0.94 -0.58
N ALA A 442 23.43 0.25 -1.11
CA ALA A 442 23.05 0.64 -2.46
C ALA A 442 23.67 -0.28 -3.53
N PRO A 443 22.91 -0.68 -4.56
CA PRO A 443 23.44 -1.38 -5.72
C PRO A 443 24.50 -0.58 -6.49
N ASP A 444 25.38 -1.30 -7.18
CA ASP A 444 26.40 -0.69 -8.03
C ASP A 444 25.77 0.19 -9.12
N GLY A 445 26.36 1.36 -9.35
CA GLY A 445 25.90 2.30 -10.37
C GLY A 445 24.67 3.13 -9.98
N LEU A 446 24.17 3.02 -8.74
CA LEU A 446 23.01 3.79 -8.30
C LEU A 446 23.25 5.30 -8.30
N GLN A 447 22.32 6.02 -8.93
CA GLN A 447 22.24 7.46 -8.94
C GLN A 447 21.11 7.94 -8.04
N VAL A 448 21.44 8.82 -7.09
CA VAL A 448 20.44 9.55 -6.31
C VAL A 448 20.06 10.82 -7.06
N LEU A 449 18.78 10.92 -7.44
CA LEU A 449 18.24 11.99 -8.29
C LEU A 449 17.56 13.09 -7.47
N ALA A 450 16.92 12.73 -6.37
CA ALA A 450 16.24 13.63 -5.46
C ALA A 450 16.30 13.12 -4.02
N VAL A 451 16.31 14.03 -3.03
CA VAL A 451 16.35 13.70 -1.60
C VAL A 451 15.50 14.67 -0.79
N GLY A 452 14.50 14.15 -0.08
CA GLY A 452 13.72 14.87 0.93
C GLY A 452 14.03 14.38 2.35
N MET A 453 13.61 15.14 3.35
CA MET A 453 13.75 14.75 4.76
C MET A 453 12.54 13.94 5.22
N ALA A 454 12.76 12.95 6.08
CA ALA A 454 11.72 12.16 6.73
C ALA A 454 12.07 11.94 8.21
N SER A 455 11.12 11.45 9.00
CA SER A 455 11.30 11.14 10.41
C SER A 455 10.80 9.74 10.73
N GLN A 456 11.52 9.05 11.61
CA GLN A 456 11.09 7.78 12.21
C GLN A 456 10.33 7.99 13.53
N VAL A 457 10.32 9.23 14.03
CA VAL A 457 9.70 9.59 15.31
C VAL A 457 8.87 10.86 15.16
N GLU A 458 7.80 10.93 15.93
CA GLU A 458 7.07 12.15 16.19
C GLU A 458 7.59 12.73 17.51
N GLU A 459 8.40 13.78 17.44
CA GLU A 459 9.00 14.41 18.61
C GLU A 459 8.92 15.95 18.53
N SER A 460 8.63 16.59 19.66
CA SER A 460 8.69 18.04 19.82
C SER A 460 8.87 18.42 21.29
N ALA A 461 9.74 19.38 21.56
CA ALA A 461 9.93 19.93 22.92
C ALA A 461 8.77 20.84 23.37
N ASP A 462 7.96 21.31 22.42
CA ASP A 462 6.85 22.26 22.66
C ASP A 462 5.47 21.57 22.72
N ILE A 463 5.36 20.32 22.27
CA ILE A 463 4.10 19.57 22.23
C ILE A 463 4.14 18.46 23.27
N PRO A 464 3.12 18.32 24.12
CA PRO A 464 3.05 17.22 25.07
C PRO A 464 3.05 15.84 24.39
N VAL A 465 3.59 14.82 25.05
CA VAL A 465 3.69 13.46 24.48
C VAL A 465 2.32 12.81 24.30
N GLU A 466 1.35 13.15 25.16
CA GLU A 466 -0.02 12.66 25.09
C GLU A 466 -0.78 13.11 23.83
N ASP A 467 -0.34 14.21 23.23
CA ASP A 467 -0.88 14.77 21.98
C ASP A 467 -0.15 14.21 20.74
N GLN A 468 0.86 13.36 20.92
CA GLN A 468 1.62 12.68 19.87
C GLN A 468 1.16 11.22 19.78
N PHE A 469 0.78 10.77 18.59
CA PHE A 469 0.32 9.41 18.32
C PHE A 469 1.47 8.44 18.08
N LEU A 470 2.44 8.79 17.23
CA LEU A 470 3.50 7.88 16.77
C LEU A 470 4.64 7.76 17.78
N THR A 471 4.90 8.85 18.51
CA THR A 471 5.98 8.98 19.48
C THR A 471 7.30 8.42 18.93
N ASP A 472 7.89 7.39 19.56
CA ASP A 472 9.17 6.79 19.17
C ASP A 472 9.11 5.28 18.90
N GLU A 473 7.93 4.64 18.87
CA GLU A 473 7.80 3.18 18.80
C GLU A 473 8.50 2.57 17.57
N ASP A 474 8.23 3.09 16.36
CA ASP A 474 8.85 2.61 15.12
C ASP A 474 10.36 2.92 15.06
N GLY A 475 10.77 4.06 15.61
CA GLY A 475 12.19 4.41 15.78
C GLY A 475 12.91 3.43 16.72
N ARG A 476 12.26 3.01 17.80
CA ARG A 476 12.79 2.01 18.76
C ARG A 476 12.90 0.64 18.12
N PHE A 477 11.89 0.22 17.37
CA PHE A 477 11.93 -1.01 16.59
C PHE A 477 13.10 -0.99 15.59
N THR A 478 13.27 0.11 14.86
CA THR A 478 14.37 0.25 13.89
C THR A 478 15.74 0.22 14.58
N ALA A 479 15.86 0.89 15.73
CA ALA A 479 17.07 0.88 16.55
C ALA A 479 17.43 -0.53 17.05
N GLU A 480 16.44 -1.30 17.51
CA GLU A 480 16.64 -2.70 17.92
C GLU A 480 16.97 -3.60 16.73
N THR A 481 16.29 -3.40 15.60
CA THR A 481 16.49 -4.19 14.38
C THR A 481 17.91 -4.06 13.87
N LEU A 482 18.42 -2.83 13.74
CA LEU A 482 19.72 -2.54 13.13
C LEU A 482 20.90 -2.57 14.11
N PHE A 483 20.67 -2.27 15.40
CA PHE A 483 21.73 -2.11 16.39
C PHE A 483 21.57 -2.99 17.64
N GLY A 484 20.59 -3.90 17.65
CA GLY A 484 20.41 -4.94 18.66
C GLY A 484 19.77 -4.49 19.99
N ALA A 485 19.46 -3.20 20.15
CA ALA A 485 18.74 -2.69 21.33
C ALA A 485 17.99 -1.38 21.05
N ALA A 486 16.79 -1.25 21.62
CA ALA A 486 15.93 -0.06 21.58
C ALA A 486 16.40 1.08 22.53
N SER A 487 17.72 1.28 22.68
CA SER A 487 18.29 2.32 23.56
C SER A 487 18.22 3.73 22.97
N ASP A 488 18.25 4.77 23.81
CA ASP A 488 18.23 6.18 23.35
C ASP A 488 19.40 6.48 22.41
N ALA A 489 20.58 5.91 22.72
CA ALA A 489 21.77 6.06 21.91
C ALA A 489 21.62 5.45 20.50
N ASN A 490 20.85 4.37 20.36
CA ASN A 490 20.56 3.79 19.05
C ASN A 490 19.40 4.51 18.36
N LEU A 491 18.40 5.00 19.11
CA LEU A 491 17.32 5.82 18.56
C LEU A 491 17.87 7.06 17.85
N GLU A 492 18.86 7.74 18.44
CA GLU A 492 19.49 8.91 17.80
C GLU A 492 20.13 8.63 16.44
N LYS A 493 20.55 7.38 16.19
CA LYS A 493 21.14 6.96 14.91
C LYS A 493 20.10 6.77 13.80
N VAL A 494 18.85 6.50 14.16
CA VAL A 494 17.80 6.11 13.21
C VAL A 494 16.69 7.14 13.09
N LYS A 495 16.49 8.00 14.11
CA LYS A 495 15.30 8.85 14.19
C LYS A 495 15.14 9.84 13.02
N ARG A 496 16.24 10.18 12.34
CA ARG A 496 16.33 11.11 11.22
C ARG A 496 16.47 10.33 9.91
N GLY A 497 15.44 10.39 9.07
CA GLY A 497 15.38 9.67 7.81
C GLY A 497 15.37 10.59 6.58
N ASN A 498 15.24 9.96 5.42
CA ASN A 498 15.12 10.64 4.14
C ASN A 498 14.30 9.80 3.15
N GLY A 499 13.77 10.45 2.13
CA GLY A 499 13.08 9.84 1.00
C GLY A 499 13.77 10.20 -0.30
N MET A 500 13.91 9.27 -1.24
CA MET A 500 14.70 9.47 -2.44
C MET A 500 13.99 9.09 -3.75
N ILE A 501 14.43 9.71 -4.85
CA ILE A 501 14.27 9.15 -6.19
C ILE A 501 15.63 8.62 -6.63
N VAL A 502 15.69 7.36 -7.07
CA VAL A 502 16.91 6.72 -7.54
C VAL A 502 16.72 5.99 -8.87
N ASN A 503 17.81 5.82 -9.61
CA ASN A 503 17.87 4.98 -10.81
C ASN A 503 19.19 4.21 -10.83
N PHE A 504 19.14 2.93 -11.23
CA PHE A 504 20.33 2.09 -11.32
C PHE A 504 20.14 0.93 -12.30
N PRO A 505 21.22 0.48 -12.98
CA PRO A 505 21.19 -0.75 -13.75
C PRO A 505 21.23 -1.96 -12.81
N ARG A 506 20.58 -3.06 -13.20
CA ARG A 506 20.74 -4.35 -12.50
C ARG A 506 20.74 -5.50 -13.49
N GLY A 507 21.85 -6.26 -13.52
CA GLY A 507 22.07 -7.27 -14.54
C GLY A 507 21.95 -6.66 -15.94
N LYS A 508 21.00 -7.14 -16.74
CA LYS A 508 20.70 -6.58 -18.07
C LYS A 508 19.56 -5.56 -18.06
N GLY A 509 18.87 -5.39 -16.94
CA GLY A 509 17.73 -4.51 -16.77
C GLY A 509 18.06 -3.20 -16.07
N GLU A 510 17.02 -2.45 -15.73
CA GLU A 510 17.12 -1.14 -15.08
C GLU A 510 15.98 -0.97 -14.06
N VAL A 511 16.27 -0.32 -12.93
CA VAL A 511 15.30 -0.01 -11.88
C VAL A 511 15.21 1.50 -11.72
N PHE A 512 13.99 2.03 -11.76
CA PHE A 512 13.67 3.40 -11.37
C PHE A 512 12.77 3.33 -10.14
N HIS A 513 13.14 4.04 -9.07
CA HIS A 513 12.39 4.03 -7.82
C HIS A 513 12.17 5.46 -7.34
N ALA A 514 10.93 5.92 -7.42
CA ALA A 514 10.45 7.10 -6.70
C ALA A 514 9.87 6.64 -5.36
N GLY A 515 10.72 6.62 -4.32
CA GLY A 515 10.46 6.00 -3.03
C GLY A 515 9.45 6.75 -2.18
N SER A 516 8.18 6.76 -2.57
CA SER A 516 7.10 7.37 -1.82
C SER A 516 5.75 6.71 -2.11
N CYS A 517 4.96 6.50 -1.04
CA CYS A 517 3.59 6.03 -1.15
C CYS A 517 2.67 7.00 -1.91
N GLU A 518 3.00 8.29 -1.95
CA GLU A 518 2.14 9.34 -2.47
C GLU A 518 2.50 9.81 -3.87
N TRP A 519 3.40 9.11 -4.59
CA TRP A 519 3.61 9.38 -6.01
C TRP A 519 2.28 9.39 -6.79
N VAL A 520 1.40 8.43 -6.47
CA VAL A 520 0.06 8.30 -7.04
C VAL A 520 -0.84 9.51 -6.78
N ALA A 521 -0.56 10.32 -5.76
CA ALA A 521 -1.32 11.54 -5.49
C ALA A 521 -1.07 12.61 -6.55
N GLY A 522 0.12 12.63 -7.16
CA GLY A 522 0.41 13.45 -8.33
C GLY A 522 -0.39 13.00 -9.56
N LEU A 523 -0.53 11.69 -9.77
CA LEU A 523 -1.34 11.14 -10.87
C LEU A 523 -2.85 11.37 -10.65
N LEU A 524 -3.31 11.29 -9.41
CA LEU A 524 -4.68 11.63 -9.02
C LEU A 524 -4.99 13.10 -9.28
N ARG A 525 -4.07 14.00 -8.89
CA ARG A 525 -4.22 15.46 -9.02
C ARG A 525 -3.77 15.99 -10.39
N GLN A 526 -3.37 15.11 -11.31
CA GLN A 526 -2.90 15.44 -12.66
C GLN A 526 -1.75 16.45 -12.65
N ASP A 527 -0.77 16.26 -11.76
CA ASP A 527 0.43 17.10 -11.71
C ASP A 527 1.26 16.89 -12.99
N PRO A 528 1.47 17.94 -13.80
CA PRO A 528 2.07 17.81 -15.12
C PRO A 528 3.53 17.36 -15.06
N MET A 529 4.28 17.71 -14.01
CA MET A 529 5.68 17.28 -13.89
C MET A 529 5.74 15.82 -13.43
N VAL A 530 4.88 15.42 -12.49
CA VAL A 530 4.83 14.02 -12.01
C VAL A 530 4.38 13.09 -13.13
N GLU A 531 3.30 13.44 -13.85
CA GLU A 531 2.84 12.66 -15.01
C GLU A 531 3.93 12.58 -16.09
N ARG A 532 4.63 13.69 -16.38
CA ARG A 532 5.74 13.69 -17.34
C ARG A 532 6.88 12.76 -16.91
N VAL A 533 7.28 12.76 -15.65
CA VAL A 533 8.32 11.85 -15.15
C VAL A 533 7.86 10.40 -15.25
N THR A 534 6.61 10.10 -14.88
CA THR A 534 6.05 8.75 -15.05
C THR A 534 6.07 8.32 -16.51
N GLN A 535 5.63 9.17 -17.44
CA GLN A 535 5.68 8.92 -18.88
C GLN A 535 7.11 8.65 -19.37
N ASN A 536 8.08 9.49 -19.00
CA ASN A 536 9.47 9.32 -19.41
C ASN A 536 10.03 7.94 -19.00
N VAL A 537 9.70 7.48 -17.79
CA VAL A 537 10.10 6.16 -17.29
C VAL A 537 9.44 5.05 -18.09
N LEU A 538 8.12 5.12 -18.30
CA LEU A 538 7.40 4.11 -19.07
C LEU A 538 7.85 4.08 -20.53
N ASP A 539 8.01 5.23 -21.18
CA ASP A 539 8.43 5.32 -22.58
C ASP A 539 9.82 4.70 -22.76
N ARG A 540 10.77 5.03 -21.88
CA ARG A 540 12.10 4.43 -21.88
C ARG A 540 12.05 2.91 -21.73
N TYR A 541 11.30 2.41 -20.74
CA TYR A 541 11.23 0.98 -20.43
C TYR A 541 10.42 0.16 -21.43
N LEU A 542 9.55 0.80 -22.19
CA LEU A 542 8.83 0.18 -23.31
C LEU A 542 9.54 0.37 -24.65
N GLY A 543 10.70 1.06 -24.67
CA GLY A 543 11.43 1.36 -25.91
C GLY A 543 10.69 2.30 -26.87
N LYS A 544 9.77 3.13 -26.36
CA LYS A 544 9.10 4.18 -27.12
C LYS A 544 10.07 5.36 -27.29
N SER A 545 10.31 5.74 -28.54
CA SER A 545 11.20 6.85 -28.93
C SER A 545 10.48 8.18 -29.03
#